data_AF-A0AAV3JDK1-F1
#
_entry.id   AF-A0AAV3JDK1-F1
#
_cell.length_a   1.000
_cell.length_b   1.000
_cell.length_c   1.000
_cell.angle_alpha   90.00
_cell.angle_beta   90.00
_cell.angle_gamma   90.00
#
_symmetry.space_group_name_H-M   'P 1'
#
loop_
_entity.id
_entity.type
_entity.pdbx_description
1 polymer ?
#
loop_
_entity_poly.entity_id
_entity_poly.type
_entity_poly.pdbx_seq_one_letter_code
_entity_poly.pdbx_strand_id
1 'polypeptide(L)'
;MKKIFSTFSILVFILVLFFCSSENKKQPPRQEYQPNSDIRMFEVGMIKEGDKRIKAEAVLGTPSVELNTQDGAILEWYLVSTDYQKNSYKTLAEKPETISEDTKFIRLMIDKKGVIKKMEYKL
;
A
#
# COMPACT_ATOMS: atom_id res chain seq x y z
N MET A 1 -65.41 -5.93 15.25
CA MET A 1 -64.23 -5.03 15.24
C MET A 1 -62.98 -5.75 15.78
N LYS A 2 -62.46 -6.79 15.09
CA LYS A 2 -61.22 -7.48 15.51
C LYS A 2 -60.20 -7.72 14.40
N LYS A 3 -60.57 -7.50 13.12
CA LYS A 3 -59.69 -7.75 11.96
C LYS A 3 -58.89 -6.52 11.49
N ILE A 4 -59.21 -5.32 11.98
CA ILE A 4 -58.59 -4.06 11.54
C ILE A 4 -57.33 -3.70 12.35
N PHE A 5 -57.22 -4.20 13.59
CA PHE A 5 -56.02 -4.00 14.42
C PHE A 5 -54.86 -4.92 14.04
N SER A 6 -55.15 -6.05 13.37
CA SER A 6 -54.13 -7.04 13.00
C SER A 6 -53.31 -6.62 11.78
N THR A 7 -53.92 -5.90 10.84
CA THR A 7 -53.27 -5.45 9.60
C THR A 7 -52.36 -4.25 9.82
N PHE A 8 -52.71 -3.35 10.76
CA PHE A 8 -51.86 -2.22 11.11
C PHE A 8 -50.55 -2.65 11.78
N SER A 9 -50.56 -3.70 12.59
CA SER A 9 -49.37 -4.21 13.27
C SER A 9 -48.34 -4.80 12.30
N ILE A 10 -48.80 -5.45 11.23
CA ILE A 10 -47.93 -6.05 10.20
C ILE A 10 -47.32 -4.94 9.32
N LEU A 11 -48.07 -3.89 9.01
CA LEU A 11 -47.60 -2.78 8.18
C LEU A 11 -46.50 -1.96 8.89
N VAL A 12 -46.62 -1.77 10.20
CA VAL A 12 -45.59 -1.08 11.01
C VAL A 12 -44.30 -1.90 11.09
N PHE A 13 -44.39 -3.23 11.13
CA PHE A 13 -43.21 -4.11 11.17
C PHE A 13 -42.39 -4.08 9.86
N ILE A 14 -43.04 -3.91 8.71
CA ILE A 14 -42.36 -3.81 7.41
C ILE A 14 -41.60 -2.48 7.28
N LEU A 15 -42.12 -1.39 7.86
CA LEU A 15 -41.48 -0.07 7.81
C LEU A 15 -40.17 0.02 8.62
N VAL A 16 -39.99 -0.80 9.66
CA VAL A 16 -38.75 -0.79 10.48
C VAL A 16 -37.58 -1.46 9.77
N LEU A 17 -37.84 -2.32 8.78
CA LEU A 17 -36.79 -3.05 8.04
C LEU A 17 -36.15 -2.23 6.90
N PHE A 18 -36.71 -1.07 6.55
CA PHE A 18 -36.19 -0.21 5.47
C PHE A 18 -35.21 0.88 5.95
N PHE A 19 -34.93 0.98 7.25
CA PHE A 19 -34.02 1.98 7.81
C PHE A 19 -32.64 1.43 8.23
N CYS A 20 -32.20 0.33 7.63
CA CYS A 20 -30.79 -0.08 7.68
C CYS A 20 -30.09 0.43 6.41
N SER A 21 -30.03 1.76 6.25
CA SER A 21 -29.11 2.34 5.28
C SER A 21 -27.72 2.20 5.87
N SER A 22 -26.93 1.25 5.36
CA SER A 22 -25.51 1.20 5.62
C SER A 22 -24.92 2.49 5.06
N GLU A 23 -24.64 3.43 5.96
CA GLU A 23 -23.92 4.64 5.66
C GLU A 23 -22.55 4.19 5.12
N ASN A 24 -22.38 4.20 3.80
CA ASN A 24 -21.09 4.01 3.15
C ASN A 24 -20.22 5.16 3.66
N LYS A 25 -19.48 4.93 4.75
CA LYS A 25 -18.44 5.84 5.21
C LYS A 25 -17.58 6.08 3.98
N LYS A 26 -17.63 7.31 3.44
CA LYS A 26 -16.74 7.74 2.36
C LYS A 26 -15.34 7.43 2.85
N GLN A 27 -14.78 6.36 2.32
CA GLN A 27 -13.44 5.93 2.68
C GLN A 27 -12.56 7.16 2.42
N PRO A 28 -11.72 7.58 3.39
CA PRO A 28 -10.81 8.67 3.11
C PRO A 28 -10.08 8.34 1.80
N PRO A 29 -9.84 9.33 0.92
CA PRO A 29 -9.19 9.09 -0.36
C PRO A 29 -7.97 8.20 -0.10
N ARG A 30 -7.86 7.08 -0.82
CA ARG A 30 -6.74 6.14 -0.66
C ARG A 30 -5.46 6.95 -0.68
N GLN A 31 -4.70 6.86 0.40
CA GLN A 31 -3.45 7.59 0.50
C GLN A 31 -2.51 7.00 -0.55
N GLU A 32 -2.27 7.74 -1.62
CA GLU A 32 -1.46 7.29 -2.76
C GLU A 32 -0.02 6.97 -2.33
N TYR A 33 0.47 7.70 -1.33
CA TYR A 33 1.81 7.57 -0.77
C TYR A 33 1.77 7.02 0.65
N GLN A 34 2.79 6.26 1.01
CA GLN A 34 3.00 5.85 2.39
C GLN A 34 3.33 7.07 3.26
N PRO A 35 2.79 7.15 4.49
CA PRO A 35 3.11 8.25 5.40
C PRO A 35 4.59 8.23 5.78
N ASN A 36 5.21 9.41 5.88
CA ASN A 36 6.61 9.58 6.28
C ASN A 36 7.62 8.76 5.44
N SER A 37 7.35 8.62 4.15
CA SER A 37 8.17 7.84 3.21
C SER A 37 9.10 8.69 2.33
N ASP A 38 9.41 9.90 2.78
CA ASP A 38 10.35 10.77 2.08
C ASP A 38 11.76 10.15 2.13
N ILE A 39 12.27 9.78 0.96
CA ILE A 39 13.57 9.12 0.78
C ILE A 39 14.43 9.98 -0.15
N ARG A 40 15.68 10.20 0.21
CA ARG A 40 16.66 10.87 -0.63
C ARG A 40 17.54 9.86 -1.33
N MET A 41 18.03 10.20 -2.52
CA MET A 41 18.94 9.34 -3.27
C MET A 41 20.18 8.88 -2.47
N PHE A 42 20.67 9.72 -1.53
CA PHE A 42 21.79 9.34 -0.67
C PHE A 42 21.44 8.19 0.30
N GLU A 43 20.20 8.13 0.78
CA GLU A 43 19.71 7.11 1.71
C GLU A 43 19.58 5.77 0.98
N VAL A 44 19.09 5.79 -0.26
CA VAL A 44 19.08 4.61 -1.14
C VAL A 44 20.49 4.04 -1.30
N GLY A 45 21.51 4.89 -1.41
CA GLY A 45 22.93 4.48 -1.50
C GLY A 45 23.50 3.83 -0.23
N MET A 46 22.77 3.86 0.88
CA MET A 46 23.17 3.17 2.12
C MET A 46 22.87 1.67 2.07
N ILE A 47 22.01 1.21 1.16
CA ILE A 47 21.61 -0.20 0.98
C ILE A 47 22.51 -0.83 -0.08
N LYS A 48 23.04 -2.02 0.21
CA LYS A 48 23.95 -2.74 -0.69
C LYS A 48 23.64 -4.23 -0.71
N GLU A 49 24.06 -4.89 -1.77
CA GLU A 49 24.10 -6.36 -1.81
C GLU A 49 24.94 -6.89 -0.64
N GLY A 50 24.46 -7.95 0.00
CA GLY A 50 25.02 -8.50 1.24
C GLY A 50 24.42 -7.92 2.52
N ASP A 51 23.73 -6.76 2.47
CA ASP A 51 23.00 -6.25 3.63
C ASP A 51 21.78 -7.14 3.96
N LYS A 52 21.26 -7.00 5.18
CA LYS A 52 20.02 -7.63 5.62
C LYS A 52 18.80 -6.84 5.15
N ARG A 53 17.72 -7.55 4.81
CA ARG A 53 16.39 -7.00 4.47
C ARG A 53 15.94 -5.90 5.45
N ILE A 54 16.13 -6.11 6.74
CA ILE A 54 15.72 -5.16 7.79
C ILE A 54 16.35 -3.77 7.62
N LYS A 55 17.58 -3.69 7.08
CA LYS A 55 18.23 -2.41 6.81
C LYS A 55 17.56 -1.68 5.65
N ALA A 56 17.16 -2.40 4.60
CA ALA A 56 16.44 -1.81 3.49
C ALA A 56 15.07 -1.29 3.93
N GLU A 57 14.33 -2.05 4.73
CA GLU A 57 13.02 -1.62 5.25
C GLU A 57 13.13 -0.45 6.23
N ALA A 58 14.20 -0.38 7.02
CA ALA A 58 14.46 0.77 7.89
C ALA A 58 14.74 2.06 7.10
N VAL A 59 15.27 1.94 5.88
CA VAL A 59 15.64 3.09 5.03
C VAL A 59 14.51 3.46 4.07
N LEU A 60 13.87 2.47 3.43
CA LEU A 60 12.86 2.67 2.37
C LEU A 60 11.42 2.58 2.88
N GLY A 61 11.22 2.17 4.13
CA GLY A 61 9.91 1.83 4.68
C GLY A 61 9.36 0.51 4.13
N THR A 62 8.04 0.36 4.18
CA THR A 62 7.36 -0.85 3.73
C THR A 62 7.39 -0.95 2.21
N PRO A 63 7.69 -2.12 1.62
CA PRO A 63 7.62 -2.28 0.17
C PRO A 63 6.19 -2.11 -0.35
N SER A 64 6.04 -1.53 -1.53
CA SER A 64 4.77 -1.47 -2.25
C SER A 64 4.33 -2.88 -2.73
N VAL A 65 5.30 -3.78 -2.96
CA VAL A 65 5.06 -5.18 -3.31
C VAL A 65 6.04 -6.08 -2.56
N GLU A 66 5.50 -7.12 -1.95
CA GLU A 66 6.27 -8.22 -1.38
C GLU A 66 5.80 -9.55 -1.99
N LEU A 67 6.68 -10.22 -2.71
CA LEU A 67 6.45 -11.53 -3.28
C LEU A 67 7.36 -12.55 -2.60
N ASN A 68 6.77 -13.46 -1.84
CA ASN A 68 7.48 -14.58 -1.24
C ASN A 68 7.64 -15.71 -2.27
N THR A 69 8.86 -16.20 -2.41
CA THR A 69 9.24 -17.26 -3.35
C THR A 69 9.85 -18.44 -2.60
N GLN A 70 10.04 -19.56 -3.28
CA GLN A 70 10.75 -20.69 -2.68
C GLN A 70 12.18 -20.36 -2.31
N ASP A 71 12.83 -19.35 -2.91
CA ASP A 71 14.24 -18.99 -2.69
C ASP A 71 14.47 -17.74 -1.84
N GLY A 72 13.39 -17.16 -1.31
CA GLY A 72 13.41 -15.99 -0.46
C GLY A 72 12.28 -15.04 -0.82
N ALA A 73 12.55 -13.76 -1.06
CA ALA A 73 11.54 -12.76 -1.36
C ALA A 73 12.00 -11.76 -2.42
N ILE A 74 11.04 -11.21 -3.16
CA ILE A 74 11.24 -10.05 -4.04
C ILE A 74 10.46 -8.89 -3.42
N LEU A 75 11.17 -7.80 -3.14
CA LEU A 75 10.61 -6.59 -2.55
C LEU A 75 10.72 -5.45 -3.56
N GLU A 76 9.64 -4.72 -3.79
CA GLU A 76 9.61 -3.58 -4.71
C GLU A 76 9.02 -2.35 -4.01
N TRP A 77 9.72 -1.22 -4.13
CA TRP A 77 9.24 0.10 -3.76
C TRP A 77 9.04 0.89 -5.04
N TYR A 78 7.81 1.33 -5.31
CA TYR A 78 7.54 2.26 -6.40
C TYR A 78 7.54 3.68 -5.85
N LEU A 79 8.13 4.60 -6.62
CA LEU A 79 8.51 5.91 -6.12
C LEU A 79 7.98 7.03 -7.03
N VAL A 80 7.67 8.18 -6.42
CA VAL A 80 7.35 9.42 -7.14
C VAL A 80 8.29 10.51 -6.66
N SER A 81 8.86 11.29 -7.59
CA SER A 81 9.70 12.43 -7.24
C SER A 81 8.91 13.50 -6.50
N THR A 82 9.50 14.06 -5.45
CA THR A 82 8.94 15.21 -4.76
C THR A 82 9.52 16.51 -5.32
N ASP A 83 8.78 17.60 -5.16
CA ASP A 83 9.12 18.95 -5.59
C ASP A 83 9.84 19.76 -4.50
N TYR A 84 9.68 19.39 -3.23
CA TYR A 84 10.25 20.08 -2.08
C TYR A 84 11.79 20.01 -2.01
N GLN A 85 12.40 18.90 -2.43
CA GLN A 85 13.85 18.73 -2.41
C GLN A 85 14.34 18.01 -3.68
N LYS A 86 15.53 18.36 -4.15
CA LYS A 86 16.13 17.71 -5.31
C LYS A 86 16.52 16.26 -4.98
N ASN A 87 16.24 15.34 -5.89
CA ASN A 87 16.56 13.90 -5.75
C ASN A 87 15.92 13.26 -4.51
N SER A 88 14.72 13.71 -4.14
CA SER A 88 13.88 13.07 -3.13
C SER A 88 12.62 12.48 -3.73
N TYR A 89 12.13 11.45 -3.06
CA TYR A 89 11.07 10.57 -3.54
C TYR A 89 10.13 10.22 -2.39
N LYS A 90 8.88 9.88 -2.72
CA LYS A 90 7.93 9.24 -1.81
C LYS A 90 7.57 7.85 -2.30
N THR A 91 7.40 6.93 -1.36
CA THR A 91 6.98 5.56 -1.65
C THR A 91 5.48 5.51 -1.89
N LEU A 92 5.09 4.91 -3.01
CA LEU A 92 3.69 4.60 -3.30
C LEU A 92 3.21 3.48 -2.38
N ALA A 93 1.99 3.62 -1.87
CA ALA A 93 1.38 2.61 -1.00
C ALA A 93 1.15 1.29 -1.73
N GLU A 94 0.81 1.35 -3.03
CA GLU A 94 0.56 0.21 -3.88
C GLU A 94 1.37 0.31 -5.18
N LYS A 95 1.51 -0.80 -5.88
CA LYS A 95 2.08 -0.83 -7.23
C LYS A 95 1.21 0.03 -8.19
N PRO A 96 1.81 0.91 -9.01
CA PRO A 96 1.05 1.69 -9.99
C PRO A 96 0.39 0.77 -11.03
N GLU A 97 -0.80 1.15 -11.50
CA GLU A 97 -1.57 0.36 -12.47
C GLU A 97 -0.85 0.19 -13.80
N THR A 98 -0.06 1.19 -14.20
CA THR A 98 0.73 1.18 -15.43
C THR A 98 2.20 1.40 -15.09
N ILE A 99 3.06 0.50 -15.59
CA ILE A 99 4.52 0.65 -15.53
C ILE A 99 4.99 1.14 -16.90
N SER A 100 5.58 2.33 -16.93
CA SER A 100 6.24 2.92 -18.09
C SER A 100 7.76 2.95 -17.90
N GLU A 101 8.49 3.37 -18.92
CA GLU A 101 9.94 3.56 -18.79
C GLU A 101 10.27 4.56 -17.68
N ASP A 102 9.49 5.61 -17.47
CA ASP A 102 9.77 6.63 -16.45
C ASP A 102 9.39 6.22 -15.02
N THR A 103 8.79 5.03 -14.86
CA THR A 103 8.43 4.52 -13.53
C THR A 103 9.67 4.32 -12.69
N LYS A 104 9.68 4.96 -11.52
CA LYS A 104 10.78 4.90 -10.57
C LYS A 104 10.53 3.78 -9.59
N PHE A 105 11.56 2.97 -9.37
CA PHE A 105 11.46 1.83 -8.49
C PHE A 105 12.80 1.47 -7.86
N ILE A 106 12.72 0.78 -6.72
CA ILE A 106 13.82 0.02 -6.14
C ILE A 106 13.32 -1.41 -5.97
N ARG A 107 14.08 -2.38 -6.47
CA ARG A 107 13.78 -3.80 -6.42
C ARG A 107 14.91 -4.55 -5.76
N LEU A 108 14.58 -5.34 -4.74
CA LEU A 108 15.53 -6.17 -4.01
C LEU A 108 15.15 -7.64 -4.13
N MET A 109 16.11 -8.47 -4.47
CA MET A 109 16.01 -9.93 -4.36
C MET A 109 16.66 -10.37 -3.05
N ILE A 110 15.87 -10.94 -2.16
CA ILE A 110 16.27 -11.37 -0.83
C ILE A 110 16.35 -12.88 -0.81
N ASP A 111 17.42 -13.44 -0.24
CA ASP A 111 17.53 -14.89 -0.05
C ASP A 111 16.74 -15.40 1.18
N LYS A 112 16.68 -16.72 1.33
CA LYS A 112 16.11 -17.42 2.50
C LYS A 112 16.65 -16.96 3.86
N LYS A 113 17.85 -16.37 3.91
CA LYS A 113 18.49 -15.88 5.14
C LYS A 113 18.22 -14.38 5.38
N GLY A 114 17.37 -13.77 4.57
CA GLY A 114 17.04 -12.35 4.65
C GLY A 114 18.17 -11.44 4.14
N VAL A 115 19.06 -11.93 3.26
CA VAL A 115 20.19 -11.16 2.72
C VAL A 115 19.87 -10.69 1.31
N ILE A 116 20.18 -9.43 0.99
CA ILE A 116 20.05 -8.85 -0.34
C ILE A 116 21.06 -9.52 -1.27
N LYS A 117 20.57 -10.22 -2.29
CA LYS A 117 21.39 -10.86 -3.33
C LYS A 117 21.60 -9.97 -4.53
N LYS A 118 20.59 -9.19 -4.87
CA LYS A 118 20.62 -8.30 -6.03
C LYS A 118 19.75 -7.08 -5.77
N MET A 119 20.26 -5.93 -6.21
CA MET A 119 19.54 -4.66 -6.17
C MET A 119 19.44 -4.09 -7.58
N GLU A 120 18.23 -3.74 -8.00
CA GLU A 120 17.92 -3.07 -9.27
C GLU A 120 17.14 -1.79 -8.96
N TYR A 121 17.49 -0.66 -9.58
CA TYR A 121 16.76 0.58 -9.33
C TYR A 121 16.76 1.52 -10.54
N LYS A 122 15.71 2.33 -10.62
CA LYS A 122 15.57 3.48 -11.52
C LYS A 122 14.97 4.63 -10.72
N LEU A 123 15.68 5.75 -10.60
CA LEU A 123 15.33 6.92 -9.79
C LEU A 123 15.26 8.20 -10.62
#